data_AF-A0A9E5F4U8-F1
#
_entry.id   AF-A0A9E5F4U8-F1
#
_cell.length_a   1.000
_cell.length_b   1.000
_cell.length_c   1.000
_cell.angle_alpha   90.00
_cell.angle_beta   90.00
_cell.angle_gamma   90.00
#
_symmetry.space_group_name_H-M   'P 1'
#
loop_
_entity.id
_entity.type
_entity.pdbx_description
1 polymer ?
#
loop_
_entity_poly.entity_id
_entity_poly.type
_entity_poly.pdbx_seq_one_letter_code
_entity_poly.pdbx_strand_id
1 'polypeptide(L)'
;MRILKIGWILLCLFCLVASKVALERRRATIAALINGPNLEPVQVSYRGDSLKKLAFGFESLISSLLWIRLLQEAKTTPLKSNQLSWEFSEIDAVTSLDPNFDTAYSFGSLYVSFFRRDKEGGKRILQKWTKKRPIYWKPHHMLGMHYFLELNDSASAAPHILRASQLAGAPQYISSLGIGLLGQAGATQFALQSAI
;
A
#
# COMPACT_ATOMS: atom_id res chain seq x y z
N MET A 1 -26.60 -37.89 -18.49
CA MET A 1 -25.63 -36.86 -18.93
C MET A 1 -25.35 -35.75 -17.90
N ARG A 2 -26.28 -35.38 -17.01
CA ARG A 2 -26.06 -34.37 -15.93
C ARG A 2 -25.10 -34.82 -14.82
N ILE A 3 -25.18 -36.09 -14.40
CA ILE A 3 -24.38 -36.66 -13.30
C ILE A 3 -22.88 -36.68 -13.65
N LEU A 4 -22.53 -36.94 -14.91
CA LEU A 4 -21.15 -36.95 -15.37
C LEU A 4 -20.52 -35.54 -15.29
N LYS A 5 -21.26 -34.49 -15.69
CA LYS A 5 -20.78 -33.09 -15.60
C LYS A 5 -20.55 -32.64 -14.15
N ILE A 6 -21.40 -33.08 -13.22
CA ILE A 6 -21.25 -32.79 -11.79
C ILE A 6 -20.00 -33.49 -11.22
N GLY A 7 -19.71 -34.71 -11.67
CA GLY A 7 -18.49 -35.44 -11.30
C GLY A 7 -17.21 -34.71 -11.71
N TRP A 8 -17.15 -34.17 -12.93
CA TRP A 8 -16.00 -33.38 -13.39
C TRP A 8 -15.83 -32.08 -12.60
N ILE A 9 -16.93 -31.40 -12.24
CA ILE A 9 -16.88 -30.19 -11.43
C ILE A 9 -16.33 -30.49 -10.03
N LEU A 10 -16.80 -31.57 -9.40
CA LEU A 10 -16.32 -31.99 -8.08
C LEU A 10 -14.85 -32.43 -8.10
N LEU A 11 -14.42 -33.12 -9.16
CA LEU A 11 -13.03 -33.51 -9.36
C LEU A 11 -12.11 -32.29 -9.52
N CYS A 12 -12.51 -31.31 -10.33
CA CYS A 12 -11.76 -30.06 -10.49
C CYS A 12 -11.68 -29.26 -9.18
N LEU A 13 -12.77 -29.20 -8.42
CA LEU A 13 -12.81 -28.51 -7.13
C LEU A 13 -11.92 -29.21 -6.10
N PHE A 14 -11.91 -30.55 -6.09
CA PHE A 14 -11.00 -31.35 -5.26
C PHE A 14 -9.53 -31.15 -5.65
N CYS A 15 -9.20 -31.16 -6.95
CA CYS A 15 -7.85 -30.87 -7.44
C CYS A 15 -7.37 -29.46 -7.07
N LEU A 16 -8.25 -28.45 -7.14
CA LEU A 16 -7.94 -27.08 -6.72
C LEU A 16 -7.62 -27.02 -5.21
N VAL A 17 -8.43 -27.65 -4.36
CA VAL A 17 -8.19 -27.72 -2.92
C VAL A 17 -6.90 -28.48 -2.61
N ALA A 18 -6.67 -29.63 -3.25
CA ALA A 18 -5.44 -30.41 -3.08
C ALA A 18 -4.18 -29.64 -3.52
N SER A 19 -4.26 -28.87 -4.60
CA SER A 19 -3.16 -28.02 -5.07
C SER A 19 -2.84 -26.88 -4.10
N LYS A 20 -3.87 -26.27 -3.50
CA LYS A 20 -3.75 -25.25 -2.44
C LYS A 20 -3.05 -25.84 -1.21
N VAL A 21 -3.49 -26.99 -0.74
CA VAL A 21 -2.90 -27.69 0.42
C VAL A 21 -1.45 -28.10 0.13
N ALA A 22 -1.15 -28.59 -1.06
CA ALA A 22 0.22 -28.92 -1.47
C ALA A 22 1.13 -27.68 -1.54
N LEU A 23 0.60 -26.55 -2.02
CA LEU A 23 1.33 -25.29 -2.09
C LEU A 23 1.61 -24.70 -0.70
N GLU A 24 0.64 -24.78 0.22
CA GLU A 24 0.81 -24.36 1.61
C GLU A 24 1.80 -25.25 2.36
N ARG A 25 1.76 -26.57 2.14
CA ARG A 25 2.76 -27.50 2.68
C ARG A 25 4.16 -27.20 2.13
N ARG A 26 4.30 -26.96 0.82
CA ARG A 26 5.58 -26.56 0.21
C ARG A 26 6.07 -25.21 0.75
N ARG A 27 5.18 -24.25 0.95
CA ARG A 27 5.50 -22.96 1.60
C ARG A 27 6.00 -23.16 3.02
N ALA A 28 5.35 -24.02 3.81
CA ALA A 28 5.78 -24.34 5.17
C ALA A 28 7.14 -25.05 5.20
N THR A 29 7.39 -25.98 4.28
CA THR A 29 8.70 -26.66 4.15
C THR A 29 9.80 -25.72 3.69
N ILE A 30 9.53 -24.86 2.70
CA ILE A 30 10.49 -23.85 2.23
C ILE A 30 10.76 -22.82 3.33
N ALA A 31 9.75 -22.37 4.07
CA ALA A 31 9.92 -21.50 5.23
C ALA A 31 10.79 -22.18 6.31
N ALA A 32 10.58 -23.48 6.58
CA ALA A 32 11.39 -24.25 7.51
C ALA A 32 12.85 -24.43 7.05
N LEU A 33 13.09 -24.55 5.73
CA LEU A 33 14.44 -24.62 5.15
C LEU A 33 15.17 -23.26 5.13
N ILE A 34 14.41 -22.15 5.09
CA ILE A 34 14.94 -20.77 5.11
C ILE A 34 15.15 -20.26 6.53
N ASN A 35 14.61 -20.93 7.57
CA ASN A 35 14.83 -20.63 8.98
C ASN A 35 16.27 -20.96 9.46
N GLY A 36 17.29 -20.42 8.77
CA GLY A 36 18.50 -19.93 9.41
C GLY A 36 18.19 -18.67 10.25
N PRO A 37 19.11 -18.19 11.09
CA PRO A 37 18.79 -17.19 12.11
C PRO A 37 18.33 -15.88 11.45
N ASN A 38 17.11 -15.45 11.79
CA ASN A 38 16.54 -14.13 11.47
C ASN A 38 16.42 -13.74 9.99
N LEU A 39 16.01 -14.66 9.11
CA LEU A 39 15.50 -14.26 7.80
C LEU A 39 13.99 -14.01 7.91
N GLU A 40 13.59 -12.73 7.98
CA GLU A 40 12.19 -12.32 7.79
C GLU A 40 11.68 -13.01 6.52
N PRO A 41 10.50 -13.66 6.53
CA PRO A 41 10.00 -14.33 5.35
C PRO A 41 9.94 -13.30 4.23
N VAL A 42 10.75 -13.51 3.19
CA VAL A 42 10.57 -12.83 1.90
C VAL A 42 9.22 -13.29 1.40
N GLN A 43 8.16 -12.62 1.85
CA GLN A 43 6.82 -12.82 1.33
C GLN A 43 6.90 -12.33 -0.10
N VAL A 44 6.98 -13.29 -1.01
CA VAL A 44 7.07 -13.07 -2.46
C VAL A 44 5.87 -12.22 -2.85
N SER A 45 6.11 -10.91 -2.91
CA SER A 45 5.17 -9.93 -3.40
C SER A 45 5.09 -10.09 -4.90
N TYR A 46 3.88 -10.33 -5.40
CA TYR A 46 3.65 -10.34 -6.83
C TYR A 46 3.88 -8.91 -7.35
N ARG A 47 4.81 -8.71 -8.29
CA ARG A 47 4.88 -7.45 -9.03
C ARG A 47 3.54 -7.22 -9.73
N GLY A 48 2.86 -6.12 -9.43
CA GLY A 48 1.54 -5.78 -9.98
C GLY A 48 1.50 -5.85 -11.51
N ASP A 49 2.60 -5.47 -12.18
CA ASP A 49 2.73 -5.54 -13.64
C ASP A 49 2.68 -6.98 -14.19
N SER A 50 3.23 -7.95 -13.45
CA SER A 50 3.18 -9.37 -13.83
C SER A 50 1.78 -9.95 -13.63
N LEU A 51 1.11 -9.58 -12.53
CA LEU A 51 -0.27 -9.98 -12.28
C LEU A 51 -1.23 -9.44 -13.33
N LYS A 52 -1.03 -8.19 -13.76
CA LYS A 52 -1.88 -7.56 -14.78
C LYS A 52 -1.87 -8.33 -16.10
N LYS A 53 -0.72 -8.83 -16.53
CA LYS A 53 -0.61 -9.65 -17.75
C LYS A 53 -1.32 -11.01 -17.63
N LEU A 54 -1.38 -11.56 -16.41
CA LEU A 54 -2.03 -12.83 -16.12
C LEU A 54 -3.52 -12.68 -15.79
N ALA A 55 -4.01 -11.45 -15.63
CA ALA A 55 -5.38 -11.16 -15.25
C ALA A 55 -6.39 -11.34 -16.40
N PHE A 56 -5.92 -11.32 -17.66
CA PHE A 56 -6.74 -11.50 -18.87
C PHE A 56 -8.06 -10.68 -18.87
N GLY A 57 -8.03 -9.42 -18.43
CA GLY A 57 -9.21 -8.54 -18.38
C GLY A 57 -10.04 -8.61 -17.09
N PHE A 58 -9.64 -9.43 -16.11
CA PHE A 58 -10.28 -9.53 -14.79
C PHE A 58 -9.52 -8.75 -13.70
N GLU A 59 -8.82 -7.67 -14.05
CA GLU A 59 -7.93 -6.94 -13.13
C GLU A 59 -8.68 -6.42 -11.90
N SER A 60 -9.88 -5.85 -12.06
CA SER A 60 -10.66 -5.31 -10.94
C SER A 60 -11.19 -6.42 -10.02
N LEU A 61 -11.54 -7.59 -10.57
CA LEU A 61 -11.93 -8.75 -9.78
C LEU A 61 -10.74 -9.29 -8.97
N ILE A 62 -9.59 -9.48 -9.59
CA ILE A 62 -8.38 -9.94 -8.91
C ILE A 62 -7.93 -8.93 -7.86
N SER A 63 -7.99 -7.63 -8.19
CA SER A 63 -7.73 -6.54 -7.24
C SER A 63 -8.64 -6.63 -6.01
N SER A 64 -9.94 -6.86 -6.21
CA SER A 64 -10.89 -7.03 -5.11
C SER A 64 -10.59 -8.28 -4.26
N LEU A 65 -10.20 -9.40 -4.86
CA LEU A 65 -9.82 -10.61 -4.13
C LEU A 65 -8.54 -10.42 -3.31
N LEU A 66 -7.54 -9.72 -3.88
CA LEU A 66 -6.31 -9.37 -3.17
C LEU A 66 -6.60 -8.41 -2.01
N TRP A 67 -7.50 -7.45 -2.20
CA TRP A 67 -7.94 -6.56 -1.12
C TRP A 67 -8.60 -7.32 0.03
N ILE A 68 -9.50 -8.26 -0.28
CA ILE A 68 -10.12 -9.11 0.75
C ILE A 68 -9.07 -9.94 1.49
N ARG A 69 -8.12 -10.54 0.74
CA ARG A 69 -7.03 -11.32 1.33
C ARG A 69 -6.17 -10.46 2.26
N LEU A 70 -5.79 -9.26 1.82
CA LEU A 70 -5.08 -8.30 2.63
C LEU A 70 -5.83 -8.02 3.93
N LEU A 71 -7.12 -7.71 3.87
CA LEU A 71 -7.92 -7.42 5.07
C LEU A 71 -7.99 -8.61 6.05
N GLN A 72 -7.90 -9.84 5.56
CA GLN A 72 -7.93 -11.05 6.39
C GLN A 72 -6.57 -11.40 7.00
N GLU A 73 -5.48 -11.20 6.25
CA GLU A 73 -4.13 -11.62 6.65
C GLU A 73 -3.29 -10.48 7.24
N ALA A 74 -3.74 -9.22 7.15
CA ALA A 74 -3.01 -8.06 7.64
C ALA A 74 -2.73 -8.14 9.14
N LYS A 75 -1.49 -7.80 9.51
CA LYS A 75 -1.01 -7.83 10.89
C LYS A 75 -0.83 -6.41 11.40
N THR A 76 -1.04 -6.18 12.69
CA THR A 76 -0.82 -4.86 13.30
C THR A 76 0.51 -4.72 14.02
N THR A 77 1.31 -5.79 14.09
CA THR A 77 2.63 -5.78 14.74
C THR A 77 3.60 -4.88 13.97
N PRO A 78 4.14 -3.81 14.57
CA PRO A 78 5.09 -2.94 13.88
C PRO A 78 6.32 -3.69 13.37
N LEU A 79 6.82 -3.29 12.20
CA LEU A 79 8.08 -3.80 11.67
C LEU A 79 9.27 -3.27 12.45
N LYS A 80 10.39 -4.00 12.38
CA LYS A 80 11.71 -3.45 12.72
C LYS A 80 12.10 -2.41 11.66
N SER A 81 12.84 -1.39 12.07
CA SER A 81 13.05 -0.16 11.30
C SER A 81 13.41 -0.38 9.83
N ASN A 82 12.86 0.46 8.94
CA ASN A 82 13.17 0.58 7.51
C ASN A 82 12.83 -0.64 6.61
N GLN A 83 11.92 -1.51 7.03
CA GLN A 83 11.43 -2.60 6.20
C GLN A 83 10.11 -2.24 5.52
N LEU A 84 9.94 -2.71 4.28
CA LEU A 84 8.65 -2.67 3.59
C LEU A 84 7.78 -3.83 4.06
N SER A 85 6.54 -3.52 4.38
CA SER A 85 5.55 -4.49 4.83
C SER A 85 5.03 -5.35 3.68
N TRP A 86 4.57 -6.56 4.04
CA TRP A 86 3.80 -7.36 3.09
C TRP A 86 2.48 -6.69 2.73
N GLU A 87 1.88 -5.97 3.67
CA GLU A 87 0.69 -5.19 3.41
C GLU A 87 0.95 -4.11 2.35
N PHE A 88 2.09 -3.41 2.41
CA PHE A 88 2.50 -2.47 1.35
C PHE A 88 2.55 -3.16 -0.01
N SER A 89 3.14 -4.36 -0.06
CA SER A 89 3.26 -5.16 -1.26
C SER A 89 1.91 -5.55 -1.86
N GLU A 90 0.96 -5.99 -1.05
CA GLU A 90 -0.39 -6.33 -1.52
C GLU A 90 -1.16 -5.08 -1.95
N ILE A 91 -1.05 -3.96 -1.22
CA ILE A 91 -1.68 -2.68 -1.61
C ILE A 91 -1.11 -2.19 -2.95
N ASP A 92 0.20 -2.30 -3.16
CA ASP A 92 0.82 -1.93 -4.43
C ASP A 92 0.30 -2.80 -5.58
N ALA A 93 0.10 -4.11 -5.35
CA ALA A 93 -0.51 -5.00 -6.34
C ALA A 93 -1.97 -4.62 -6.64
N VAL A 94 -2.80 -4.44 -5.61
CA VAL A 94 -4.21 -4.01 -5.70
C VAL A 94 -4.33 -2.72 -6.52
N THR A 95 -3.55 -1.71 -6.17
CA THR A 95 -3.58 -0.39 -6.82
C THR A 95 -2.96 -0.37 -8.22
N SER A 96 -2.11 -1.35 -8.56
CA SER A 96 -1.60 -1.54 -9.93
C SER A 96 -2.63 -2.19 -10.84
N LEU A 97 -3.37 -3.17 -10.31
CA LEU A 97 -4.42 -3.88 -11.03
C LEU A 97 -5.65 -2.99 -11.22
N ASP A 98 -6.09 -2.30 -10.17
CA ASP A 98 -7.18 -1.33 -10.22
C ASP A 98 -6.71 0.07 -9.77
N PRO A 99 -6.20 0.89 -10.72
CA PRO A 99 -5.76 2.24 -10.42
C PRO A 99 -6.86 3.20 -9.96
N ASN A 100 -8.14 2.83 -10.07
CA ASN A 100 -9.25 3.67 -9.63
C ASN A 100 -9.73 3.31 -8.21
N PHE A 101 -9.11 2.32 -7.57
CA PHE A 101 -9.49 1.86 -6.24
C PHE A 101 -8.96 2.81 -5.14
N ASP A 102 -9.55 4.01 -5.07
CA ASP A 102 -9.11 5.09 -4.18
C ASP A 102 -9.05 4.68 -2.69
N THR A 103 -9.96 3.79 -2.24
CA THR A 103 -9.95 3.22 -0.87
C THR A 103 -8.67 2.45 -0.57
N ALA A 104 -8.15 1.67 -1.52
CA ALA A 104 -6.92 0.90 -1.33
C ALA A 104 -5.70 1.83 -1.20
N TYR A 105 -5.69 2.94 -1.95
CA TYR A 105 -4.67 3.97 -1.77
C TYR A 105 -4.78 4.62 -0.39
N SER A 106 -5.96 5.16 -0.03
CA SER A 106 -6.12 5.96 1.18
C SER A 106 -5.96 5.14 2.46
N PHE A 107 -6.77 4.09 2.62
CA PHE A 107 -6.72 3.26 3.83
C PHE A 107 -5.47 2.40 3.85
N GLY A 108 -5.06 1.87 2.69
CA GLY A 108 -3.86 1.06 2.61
C GLY A 108 -2.61 1.84 3.01
N SER A 109 -2.40 3.05 2.48
CA SER A 109 -1.23 3.86 2.85
C SER A 109 -1.22 4.24 4.33
N LEU A 110 -2.38 4.62 4.88
CA LEU A 110 -2.51 4.93 6.29
C LEU A 110 -2.21 3.69 7.15
N TYR A 111 -2.72 2.53 6.73
CA TYR A 111 -2.56 1.29 7.46
C TYR A 111 -1.08 0.90 7.59
N VAL A 112 -0.35 0.89 6.46
CA VAL A 112 1.07 0.51 6.47
C VAL A 112 1.92 1.55 7.19
N SER A 113 1.62 2.84 7.02
CA SER A 113 2.39 3.87 7.71
C SER A 113 2.22 3.78 9.22
N PHE A 114 0.98 3.74 9.70
CA PHE A 114 0.69 3.91 11.12
C PHE A 114 0.81 2.59 11.90
N PHE A 115 0.15 1.52 11.45
CA PHE A 115 0.13 0.25 12.19
C PHE A 115 1.40 -0.57 11.97
N ARG A 116 1.91 -0.63 10.73
CA ARG A 116 3.14 -1.39 10.43
C ARG A 116 4.40 -0.60 10.72
N ARG A 117 4.31 0.72 10.95
CA ARG A 117 5.44 1.66 10.97
C ARG A 117 6.26 1.65 9.67
N ASP A 118 5.63 1.24 8.57
CA ASP A 118 6.20 1.23 7.23
C ASP A 118 5.97 2.59 6.56
N LYS A 119 6.71 3.59 7.05
CA LYS A 119 6.61 4.98 6.59
C LYS A 119 7.01 5.12 5.12
N GLU A 120 7.97 4.32 4.66
CA GLU A 120 8.41 4.33 3.27
C GLU A 120 7.35 3.73 2.34
N GLY A 121 6.75 2.60 2.71
CA GLY A 121 5.65 1.99 1.97
C GLY A 121 4.45 2.91 1.88
N GLY A 122 4.04 3.53 2.99
CA GLY A 122 2.96 4.52 3.00
C GLY A 122 3.21 5.69 2.05
N LYS A 123 4.42 6.27 2.10
CA LYS A 123 4.84 7.34 1.18
C LYS A 123 4.76 6.90 -0.29
N ARG A 124 5.25 5.71 -0.63
CA ARG A 124 5.24 5.20 -2.02
C ARG A 124 3.83 5.03 -2.56
N ILE A 125 2.90 4.49 -1.78
CA ILE A 125 1.50 4.35 -2.18
C ILE A 125 0.86 5.72 -2.40
N LEU A 126 1.11 6.68 -1.50
CA LEU A 126 0.57 8.04 -1.63
C LEU A 126 1.15 8.79 -2.85
N GLN A 127 2.45 8.65 -3.12
CA GLN A 127 3.09 9.19 -4.32
C GLN A 127 2.53 8.56 -5.61
N LYS A 128 2.23 7.26 -5.58
CA LYS A 128 1.57 6.58 -6.69
C LYS A 128 0.16 7.15 -6.91
N TRP A 129 -0.57 7.41 -5.82
CA TRP A 129 -1.92 7.97 -5.88
C TRP A 129 -1.94 9.40 -6.45
N THR A 130 -1.03 10.28 -6.01
CA THR A 130 -0.93 11.66 -6.53
C THR A 130 -0.61 11.68 -8.02
N LYS A 131 0.25 10.76 -8.51
CA LYS A 131 0.51 10.60 -9.94
C LYS A 131 -0.73 10.13 -10.70
N LYS A 132 -1.53 9.24 -10.11
CA LYS A 132 -2.73 8.68 -10.76
C LYS A 132 -3.91 9.65 -10.75
N ARG A 133 -4.04 10.46 -9.69
CA ARG A 133 -5.14 11.41 -9.46
C ARG A 133 -4.60 12.82 -9.17
N PRO A 134 -3.90 13.47 -10.12
CA PRO A 134 -3.20 14.72 -9.87
C PRO A 134 -4.12 15.92 -9.59
N ILE A 135 -5.37 15.85 -10.02
CA ILE A 135 -6.39 16.89 -9.82
C ILE A 135 -7.33 16.60 -8.63
N TYR A 136 -7.11 15.50 -7.92
CA TYR A 136 -7.89 15.17 -6.72
C TYR A 136 -7.15 15.63 -5.48
N TRP A 137 -7.80 16.44 -4.65
CA TRP A 137 -7.15 17.05 -3.49
C TRP A 137 -6.70 16.02 -2.43
N LYS A 138 -7.47 14.94 -2.22
CA LYS A 138 -7.22 13.95 -1.17
C LYS A 138 -5.83 13.29 -1.25
N PRO A 139 -5.37 12.77 -2.40
CA PRO A 139 -4.02 12.23 -2.53
C PRO A 139 -2.92 13.21 -2.08
N HIS A 140 -3.01 14.48 -2.51
CA HIS A 140 -2.02 15.49 -2.15
C HIS A 140 -2.08 15.84 -0.66
N HIS A 141 -3.29 16.00 -0.11
CA HIS A 141 -3.47 16.23 1.30
C HIS A 141 -2.89 15.07 2.13
N MET A 142 -3.22 13.83 1.79
CA MET A 142 -2.72 12.66 2.53
C MET A 142 -1.21 12.48 2.41
N LEU A 143 -0.62 12.74 1.24
CA LEU A 143 0.84 12.73 1.07
C LEU A 143 1.51 13.82 1.92
N GLY A 144 0.97 15.04 1.92
CA GLY A 144 1.49 16.12 2.76
C GLY A 144 1.38 15.81 4.25
N MET A 145 0.24 15.26 4.69
CA MET A 145 0.06 14.82 6.07
C MET A 145 1.03 13.70 6.46
N HIS A 146 1.33 12.78 5.55
CA HIS A 146 2.33 11.73 5.78
C HIS A 146 3.73 12.31 5.97
N TYR A 147 4.16 13.25 5.12
CA TYR A 147 5.44 13.95 5.32
C TYR A 147 5.50 14.65 6.67
N PHE A 148 4.42 15.35 7.04
CA PHE A 148 4.39 16.11 8.29
C PHE A 148 4.37 15.21 9.53
N LEU A 149 3.39 14.29 9.62
CA LEU A 149 3.15 13.50 10.83
C LEU A 149 4.10 12.33 10.98
N GLU A 150 4.43 11.65 9.88
CA GLU A 150 5.19 10.40 9.94
C GLU A 150 6.68 10.64 9.74
N LEU A 151 7.05 11.61 8.91
CA LEU A 151 8.44 11.90 8.57
C LEU A 151 9.01 13.13 9.28
N ASN A 152 8.18 13.91 9.99
CA ASN A 152 8.56 15.19 10.60
C ASN A 152 9.22 16.15 9.58
N ASP A 153 8.77 16.10 8.33
CA ASP A 153 9.34 16.84 7.22
C ASP A 153 8.33 17.89 6.72
N SER A 154 8.28 19.03 7.44
CA SER A 154 7.41 20.15 7.09
C SER A 154 7.78 20.76 5.72
N ALA A 155 9.05 20.68 5.32
CA ALA A 155 9.51 21.21 4.03
C ALA A 155 8.93 20.44 2.84
N SER A 156 8.92 19.10 2.91
CA SER A 156 8.26 18.27 1.90
C SER A 156 6.74 18.27 2.02
N ALA A 157 6.19 18.44 3.24
CA ALA A 157 4.75 18.45 3.47
C ALA A 157 4.04 19.65 2.85
N ALA A 158 4.58 20.86 3.09
CA ALA A 158 3.98 22.12 2.69
C ALA A 158 3.55 22.21 1.20
N PRO A 159 4.40 21.88 0.20
CA PRO A 159 4.01 21.99 -1.21
C PRO A 159 2.85 21.03 -1.56
N HIS A 160 2.77 19.86 -0.96
CA HIS A 160 1.66 18.92 -1.18
C HIS A 160 0.36 19.43 -0.56
N ILE A 161 0.39 19.97 0.66
CA ILE A 161 -0.79 20.54 1.30
C ILE A 161 -1.31 21.76 0.53
N LEU A 162 -0.42 22.67 0.13
CA LEU A 162 -0.80 23.84 -0.68
C LEU A 162 -1.31 23.45 -2.06
N ARG A 163 -0.74 22.41 -2.68
CA ARG A 163 -1.30 21.88 -3.92
C ARG A 163 -2.72 21.36 -3.70
N ALA A 164 -2.96 20.67 -2.59
CA ALA A 164 -4.27 20.16 -2.25
C ALA A 164 -5.30 21.29 -2.06
N SER A 165 -4.94 22.40 -1.42
CA SER A 165 -5.86 23.53 -1.18
C SER A 165 -6.32 24.25 -2.45
N GLN A 166 -5.53 24.16 -3.53
CA GLN A 166 -5.85 24.77 -4.83
C GLN A 166 -6.79 23.91 -5.69
N LEU A 167 -7.08 22.67 -5.28
CA LEU A 167 -7.86 21.73 -6.07
C LEU A 167 -9.34 21.78 -5.69
N ALA A 168 -10.21 21.47 -6.66
CA ALA A 168 -11.65 21.53 -6.49
C ALA A 168 -12.14 20.61 -5.35
N GLY A 169 -13.03 21.14 -4.51
CA GLY A 169 -13.62 20.41 -3.38
C GLY A 169 -12.70 20.23 -2.18
N ALA A 170 -11.54 20.89 -2.14
CA ALA A 170 -10.66 20.89 -0.98
C ALA A 170 -11.28 21.69 0.18
N PRO A 171 -11.26 21.16 1.42
CA PRO A 171 -11.65 21.91 2.60
C PRO A 171 -10.82 23.19 2.80
N GLN A 172 -11.48 24.27 3.23
CA GLN A 172 -10.87 25.60 3.35
C GLN A 172 -9.67 25.65 4.32
N TYR A 173 -9.70 24.83 5.39
CA TYR A 173 -8.63 24.80 6.40
C TYR A 173 -7.27 24.36 5.83
N ILE A 174 -7.25 23.61 4.72
CA ILE A 174 -6.03 23.04 4.13
C ILE A 174 -5.05 24.15 3.72
N SER A 175 -5.54 25.30 3.27
CA SER A 175 -4.68 26.43 2.89
C SER A 175 -3.91 26.98 4.10
N SER A 176 -4.60 27.22 5.22
CA SER A 176 -3.97 27.71 6.46
C SER A 176 -2.95 26.71 7.01
N LEU A 177 -3.26 25.42 6.93
CA LEU A 177 -2.31 24.36 7.29
C LEU A 177 -1.04 24.42 6.44
N GLY A 178 -1.19 24.53 5.11
CA GLY A 178 -0.05 24.61 4.19
C GLY A 178 0.87 25.81 4.46
N ILE A 179 0.28 26.98 4.75
CA ILE A 179 1.03 28.18 5.13
C ILE A 179 1.78 27.98 6.45
N GLY A 180 1.13 27.37 7.45
CA GLY A 180 1.76 27.05 8.73
C GLY A 180 2.97 26.14 8.58
N LEU A 181 2.88 25.12 7.72
CA LEU A 181 3.98 24.20 7.44
C LEU A 181 5.16 24.88 6.73
N LEU A 182 4.90 25.82 5.82
CA LEU A 182 5.97 26.64 5.21
C LEU A 182 6.72 27.46 6.27
N GLY A 183 5.99 28.08 7.19
CA GLY A 183 6.59 28.84 8.30
C GLY A 183 7.51 27.97 9.17
N GLN A 184 7.06 26.75 9.51
CA GLN A 184 7.87 25.79 10.26
C GLN A 184 9.13 25.38 9.48
N ALA A 185 9.01 25.07 8.19
CA ALA A 185 10.15 24.68 7.36
C ALA A 185 11.23 25.78 7.29
N GLY A 186 10.81 27.04 7.12
CA GLY A 186 11.72 28.18 7.12
C GLY A 186 12.43 28.38 8.46
N ALA A 187 11.73 28.21 9.58
CA ALA A 187 12.32 28.29 10.91
C ALA A 187 13.35 27.17 11.14
N THR A 188 13.06 25.94 10.71
CA THR A 188 14.02 24.82 10.78
C THR A 188 15.27 25.09 9.95
N GLN A 189 15.12 25.62 8.73
CA GLN A 189 16.25 25.91 7.86
C GLN A 189 17.15 27.02 8.43
N PHE A 190 16.54 28.09 8.97
CA PHE A 190 17.29 29.15 9.66
C PHE A 190 18.07 28.64 10.87
N ALA A 191 17.45 27.79 11.70
CA ALA A 191 18.13 27.18 12.84
C ALA A 191 19.34 26.33 12.43
N LEU A 192 19.23 25.54 11.35
CA LEU A 192 20.34 24.74 10.82
C LEU A 192 21.49 25.60 10.30
N GLN A 193 21.20 26.71 9.61
CA GLN A 193 22.23 27.62 9.10
C GLN A 193 22.95 28.38 10.22
N SER A 194 22.26 28.65 11.33
CA SER A 194 22.82 29.41 12.47
C SER A 194 23.65 28.52 13.41
N ALA A 195 23.62 27.21 13.22
CA ALA A 195 24.32 26.21 14.04
C ALA A 195 25.67 25.75 13.45
N ILE A 196 26.04 26.26 12.27
CA ILE A 196 27.31 26.02 11.57
C ILE A 196 28.17 27.28 11.68
#